data_AF-A0A0S7XZV3-F1
#
_entry.id   AF-A0A0S7XZV3-F1
#
_cell.length_a   1.000
_cell.length_b   1.000
_cell.length_c   1.000
_cell.angle_alpha   90.00
_cell.angle_beta   90.00
_cell.angle_gamma   90.00
#
_symmetry.space_group_name_H-M   'P 1'
#
loop_
_entity.id
_entity.type
_entity.pdbx_description
1 polymer ?
#
loop_
_entity_poly.entity_id
_entity_poly.type
_entity_poly.pdbx_seq_one_letter_code
_entity_poly.pdbx_strand_id
1 'polypeptide(L)'
;MTFVKFIDTYYKELAEEIAEFLEKNSEALLHKIVENSSYIAEACICLRDTSLFTTNNFKKLCAHAEYANGIASVLLHLVPAHINHVITVTQDDFDTLCIHAKDALSIAKIIKRLNKIDSLWTANQSRLLPRHVYDTILSNSKYAREIALAVSPKEDRNIREILDKANLFTINNFKTLCTHAEHIDSFTKVFNSLFYSELTQDDFSTLCSHAKYASSIAKAIEPLANEDYITRDIYNIILSNPKYAQEIVLAMSRKHVPNNSREVPDNNIAHNIRMAWQILEDNHIPTQDNFLTICRYAQHASRIVTDFSVVNPLTQDAFNTIISKIKQESDVCRIRRAARIIAQSYRDSSSIFSKLPAELGVEIAGLCGDGIFDEKTAEHIASENFGRPMNTA
;
A
#
# COMPACT_ATOMS: atom_id res chain seq x y z
N MET A 1 -13.98 -42.13 12.66
CA MET A 1 -15.29 -42.23 11.96
C MET A 1 -14.99 -42.12 10.48
N THR A 2 -15.33 -43.12 9.65
CA THR A 2 -15.10 -43.05 8.19
C THR A 2 -15.92 -41.91 7.59
N PHE A 3 -15.39 -41.20 6.59
CA PHE A 3 -16.04 -40.06 5.92
C PHE A 3 -17.46 -40.39 5.45
N VAL A 4 -17.66 -41.59 4.90
CA VAL A 4 -18.98 -42.13 4.52
C VAL A 4 -19.92 -42.23 5.73
N LYS A 5 -19.46 -42.73 6.88
CA LYS A 5 -20.26 -42.76 8.12
C LYS A 5 -20.61 -41.35 8.61
N PHE A 6 -19.76 -40.35 8.41
CA PHE A 6 -20.09 -38.95 8.74
C PHE A 6 -21.21 -38.41 7.85
N ILE A 7 -21.15 -38.66 6.54
CA ILE A 7 -22.21 -38.24 5.62
C ILE A 7 -23.53 -38.96 5.92
N ASP A 8 -23.49 -40.28 6.08
CA ASP A 8 -24.69 -41.09 6.39
C ASP A 8 -25.34 -40.72 7.72
N THR A 9 -24.54 -40.38 8.74
CA THR A 9 -25.04 -40.09 10.08
C THR A 9 -25.64 -38.69 10.18
N TYR A 10 -25.06 -37.70 9.48
CA TYR A 10 -25.42 -36.29 9.67
C TYR A 10 -26.19 -35.68 8.50
N TYR A 11 -26.22 -36.31 7.32
CA TYR A 11 -26.76 -35.69 6.09
C TYR A 11 -27.51 -36.68 5.22
N LYS A 12 -28.41 -37.47 5.82
CA LYS A 12 -29.19 -38.51 5.15
C LYS A 12 -29.96 -38.01 3.92
N GLU A 13 -30.41 -36.76 3.93
CA GLU A 13 -31.12 -36.11 2.82
C GLU A 13 -30.21 -35.70 1.65
N LEU A 14 -28.91 -35.49 1.91
CA LEU A 14 -27.91 -35.11 0.90
C LEU A 14 -27.04 -36.30 0.48
N ALA A 15 -27.15 -37.43 1.19
CA ALA A 15 -26.29 -38.60 1.02
C ALA A 15 -26.39 -39.20 -0.38
N GLU A 16 -27.60 -39.27 -0.96
CA GLU A 16 -27.82 -39.80 -2.31
C GLU A 16 -27.16 -38.92 -3.38
N GLU A 17 -27.36 -37.60 -3.33
CA GLU A 17 -26.74 -36.67 -4.29
C GLU A 17 -25.21 -36.60 -4.15
N ILE A 18 -24.69 -36.77 -2.93
CA ILE A 18 -23.26 -36.82 -2.67
C ILE A 18 -22.68 -38.15 -3.17
N ALA A 19 -23.35 -39.27 -2.94
CA ALA A 19 -22.94 -40.58 -3.45
C ALA A 19 -22.89 -40.56 -4.99
N GLU A 20 -23.94 -40.06 -5.64
CA GLU A 20 -24.01 -39.92 -7.09
C GLU A 20 -22.88 -39.02 -7.62
N PHE A 21 -22.57 -37.92 -6.92
CA PHE A 21 -21.42 -37.09 -7.27
C PHE A 21 -20.11 -37.88 -7.19
N LEU A 22 -19.86 -38.59 -6.09
CA LEU A 22 -18.62 -39.35 -5.92
C LEU A 22 -18.48 -40.44 -7.00
N GLU A 23 -19.57 -41.14 -7.36
CA GLU A 23 -19.56 -42.16 -8.41
C GLU A 23 -19.26 -41.61 -9.81
N LYS A 24 -19.66 -40.36 -10.09
CA LYS A 24 -19.50 -39.73 -11.41
C LYS A 24 -18.16 -39.03 -11.64
N ASN A 25 -17.30 -38.94 -10.63
CA ASN A 25 -16.03 -38.22 -10.72
C ASN A 25 -14.84 -39.12 -11.06
N SER A 26 -13.75 -38.50 -11.53
CA SER A 26 -12.53 -39.23 -11.87
C SER A 26 -11.86 -39.84 -10.65
N GLU A 27 -11.19 -40.98 -10.86
CA GLU A 27 -10.43 -41.69 -9.82
C GLU A 27 -9.37 -40.78 -9.15
N ALA A 28 -8.74 -39.90 -9.93
CA ALA A 28 -7.77 -38.92 -9.43
C ALA A 28 -8.38 -37.92 -8.44
N LEU A 29 -9.60 -37.44 -8.69
CA LEU A 29 -10.29 -36.54 -7.76
C LEU A 29 -10.70 -37.28 -6.49
N LEU A 30 -11.22 -38.51 -6.63
CA LEU A 30 -11.60 -39.35 -5.51
C LEU A 30 -10.42 -39.65 -4.59
N HIS A 31 -9.23 -39.92 -5.16
CA HIS A 31 -8.01 -40.09 -4.39
C HIS A 31 -7.70 -38.85 -3.54
N LYS A 32 -7.75 -37.64 -4.13
CA LYS A 32 -7.52 -36.38 -3.40
C LYS A 32 -8.54 -36.15 -2.29
N ILE A 33 -9.82 -36.49 -2.53
CA ILE A 33 -10.88 -36.39 -1.52
C ILE A 33 -10.60 -37.33 -0.35
N VAL A 34 -10.20 -38.57 -0.62
CA VAL A 34 -9.89 -39.56 0.42
C VAL A 34 -8.66 -39.11 1.24
N GLU A 35 -7.59 -38.69 0.57
CA GLU A 35 -6.37 -38.17 1.21
C GLU A 35 -6.65 -36.99 2.15
N ASN A 36 -7.59 -36.11 1.79
CA ASN A 36 -7.91 -34.90 2.54
C ASN A 36 -9.23 -35.00 3.31
N SER A 37 -9.77 -36.21 3.47
CA SER A 37 -11.13 -36.45 3.99
C SER A 37 -11.37 -35.92 5.40
N SER A 38 -10.36 -35.88 6.26
CA SER A 38 -10.47 -35.28 7.60
C SER A 38 -10.72 -33.78 7.52
N TYR A 39 -9.98 -33.06 6.67
CA TYR A 39 -10.14 -31.62 6.50
C TYR A 39 -11.45 -31.27 5.77
N ILE A 40 -11.85 -32.10 4.81
CA ILE A 40 -13.15 -31.95 4.16
C ILE A 40 -14.26 -32.11 5.21
N ALA A 41 -14.19 -33.13 6.08
CA ALA A 41 -15.16 -33.31 7.16
C ALA A 41 -15.18 -32.10 8.12
N GLU A 42 -14.03 -31.58 8.52
CA GLU A 42 -13.93 -30.38 9.37
C GLU A 42 -14.59 -29.15 8.71
N ALA A 43 -14.32 -28.91 7.43
CA ALA A 43 -14.96 -27.84 6.68
C ALA A 43 -16.48 -28.05 6.58
N CYS A 44 -16.95 -29.27 6.33
CA CYS A 44 -18.37 -29.60 6.31
C CYS A 44 -19.05 -29.33 7.65
N ILE A 45 -18.40 -29.64 8.77
CA ILE A 45 -18.90 -29.32 10.12
C ILE A 45 -19.06 -27.81 10.27
N CYS A 46 -18.04 -27.03 9.90
CA CYS A 46 -18.10 -25.57 9.98
C CYS A 46 -19.24 -25.00 9.12
N LEU A 47 -19.39 -25.49 7.89
CA LEU A 47 -20.47 -25.06 6.99
C LEU A 47 -21.86 -25.41 7.54
N ARG A 48 -22.01 -26.54 8.21
CA ARG A 48 -23.28 -26.90 8.87
C ARG A 48 -23.59 -25.96 10.01
N ASP A 49 -22.59 -25.67 10.83
CA ASP A 49 -22.74 -24.78 11.99
C ASP A 49 -23.08 -23.35 11.56
N THR A 50 -22.84 -22.99 10.29
CA THR A 50 -23.26 -21.71 9.66
C THR A 50 -24.44 -21.85 8.69
N SER A 51 -25.12 -22.99 8.63
CA SER A 51 -26.23 -23.26 7.68
C SER A 51 -25.88 -23.08 6.19
N LEU A 52 -24.60 -23.23 5.84
CA LEU A 52 -24.08 -23.21 4.47
C LEU A 52 -23.81 -24.62 3.92
N PHE A 53 -24.05 -25.67 4.69
CA PHE A 53 -23.84 -27.02 4.20
C PHE A 53 -24.94 -27.43 3.20
N THR A 54 -24.58 -27.44 1.92
CA THR A 54 -25.45 -27.82 0.79
C THR A 54 -24.68 -28.77 -0.14
N THR A 55 -25.38 -29.55 -0.98
CA THR A 55 -24.72 -30.38 -1.99
C THR A 55 -23.79 -29.55 -2.89
N ASN A 56 -24.20 -28.33 -3.26
CA ASN A 56 -23.38 -27.46 -4.11
C ASN A 56 -22.09 -27.03 -3.41
N ASN A 57 -22.17 -26.61 -2.15
CA ASN A 57 -20.98 -26.20 -1.39
C ASN A 57 -20.07 -27.39 -1.09
N PHE A 58 -20.63 -28.58 -0.85
CA PHE A 58 -19.85 -29.82 -0.75
C PHE A 58 -19.11 -30.13 -2.06
N LYS A 59 -19.79 -30.03 -3.21
CA LYS A 59 -19.18 -30.23 -4.53
C LYS A 59 -18.05 -29.22 -4.78
N LYS A 60 -18.24 -27.95 -4.45
CA LYS A 60 -17.19 -26.90 -4.51
C LYS A 60 -15.98 -27.27 -3.63
N LEU A 61 -16.21 -27.69 -2.39
CA LEU A 61 -15.14 -28.10 -1.48
C LEU A 61 -14.36 -29.30 -2.03
N CYS A 62 -15.06 -30.32 -2.53
CA CYS A 62 -14.45 -31.50 -3.14
C CYS A 62 -13.65 -31.15 -4.40
N ALA A 63 -14.11 -30.22 -5.24
CA ALA A 63 -13.37 -29.73 -6.39
C ALA A 63 -12.01 -29.09 -6.00
N HIS A 64 -11.89 -28.61 -4.76
CA HIS A 64 -10.66 -28.06 -4.17
C HIS A 64 -10.08 -28.95 -3.07
N ALA A 65 -10.28 -30.28 -3.14
CA ALA A 65 -9.85 -31.22 -2.11
C ALA A 65 -8.37 -31.09 -1.71
N GLU A 66 -7.47 -30.78 -2.66
CA GLU A 66 -6.04 -30.58 -2.39
C GLU A 66 -5.73 -29.39 -1.46
N TYR A 67 -6.65 -28.45 -1.33
CA TYR A 67 -6.54 -27.28 -0.45
C TYR A 67 -7.49 -27.33 0.74
N ALA A 68 -8.19 -28.45 0.96
CA ALA A 68 -9.21 -28.57 1.99
C ALA A 68 -8.70 -28.23 3.39
N ASN A 69 -7.44 -28.55 3.72
CA ASN A 69 -6.81 -28.15 4.98
C ASN A 69 -6.81 -26.63 5.18
N GLY A 70 -6.42 -25.87 4.15
CA GLY A 70 -6.40 -24.41 4.20
C GLY A 70 -7.81 -23.85 4.37
N ILE A 71 -8.78 -24.35 3.59
CA ILE A 71 -10.18 -23.93 3.66
C ILE A 71 -10.77 -24.22 5.04
N ALA A 72 -10.62 -25.44 5.54
CA ALA A 72 -11.07 -25.85 6.88
C ALA A 72 -10.43 -24.98 7.98
N SER A 73 -9.12 -24.72 7.88
CA SER A 73 -8.41 -23.88 8.84
C SER A 73 -8.96 -22.44 8.88
N VAL A 74 -9.32 -21.85 7.72
CA VAL A 74 -9.96 -20.53 7.70
C VAL A 74 -11.34 -20.60 8.33
N LEU A 75 -12.17 -21.57 7.95
CA LEU A 75 -13.53 -21.73 8.46
C LEU A 75 -13.54 -21.94 9.98
N LEU A 76 -12.64 -22.74 10.53
CA LEU A 76 -12.47 -22.93 11.98
C LEU A 76 -12.11 -21.64 12.71
N HIS A 77 -11.38 -20.73 12.07
CA HIS A 77 -11.05 -19.42 12.63
C HIS A 77 -12.18 -18.39 12.51
N LEU A 78 -13.14 -18.61 11.61
CA LEU A 78 -14.35 -17.79 11.47
C LEU A 78 -15.48 -18.30 12.38
N VAL A 79 -15.54 -19.62 12.59
CA VAL A 79 -16.58 -20.31 13.38
C VAL A 79 -15.94 -20.98 14.61
N PRO A 80 -15.38 -20.21 15.57
CA PRO A 80 -14.79 -20.81 16.76
C PRO A 80 -15.89 -21.47 17.61
N ALA A 81 -15.82 -22.79 17.75
CA ALA A 81 -16.83 -23.66 18.39
C ALA A 81 -17.16 -23.36 19.87
N HIS A 82 -16.55 -22.34 20.49
CA HIS A 82 -16.59 -22.10 21.94
C HIS A 82 -16.86 -20.64 22.34
N ILE A 83 -17.23 -19.76 21.41
CA ILE A 83 -17.41 -18.33 21.70
C ILE A 83 -18.78 -17.88 21.21
N ASN A 84 -19.58 -17.29 22.10
CA ASN A 84 -20.91 -16.70 21.81
C ASN A 84 -20.88 -15.51 20.81
N HIS A 85 -19.71 -15.18 20.27
CA HIS A 85 -19.52 -14.24 19.17
C HIS A 85 -19.17 -15.03 17.91
N VAL A 86 -20.21 -15.50 17.22
CA VAL A 86 -20.07 -16.14 15.92
C VAL A 86 -19.80 -15.05 14.88
N ILE A 87 -18.63 -15.09 14.24
CA ILE A 87 -18.47 -14.38 12.97
C ILE A 87 -19.20 -15.24 11.95
N THR A 88 -20.39 -14.82 11.57
CA THR A 88 -21.20 -15.56 10.59
C THR A 88 -20.43 -15.62 9.27
N VAL A 89 -20.06 -16.83 8.85
CA VAL A 89 -19.55 -17.08 7.49
C VAL A 89 -20.72 -16.92 6.54
N THR A 90 -20.54 -16.10 5.51
CA THR A 90 -21.54 -15.92 4.44
C THR A 90 -21.23 -16.83 3.26
N GLN A 91 -22.20 -16.96 2.33
CA GLN A 91 -21.94 -17.68 1.08
C GLN A 91 -20.81 -17.03 0.28
N ASP A 92 -20.74 -15.69 0.27
CA ASP A 92 -19.69 -14.94 -0.43
C ASP A 92 -18.29 -15.20 0.15
N ASP A 93 -18.18 -15.36 1.47
CA ASP A 93 -16.93 -15.73 2.13
C ASP A 93 -16.45 -17.10 1.65
N PHE A 94 -17.35 -18.09 1.66
CA PHE A 94 -17.04 -19.44 1.23
C PHE A 94 -16.68 -19.49 -0.26
N ASP A 95 -17.43 -18.77 -1.10
CA ASP A 95 -17.16 -18.70 -2.53
C ASP A 95 -15.81 -18.03 -2.80
N THR A 96 -15.48 -16.96 -2.09
CA THR A 96 -14.15 -16.30 -2.16
C THR A 96 -13.03 -17.26 -1.77
N LEU A 97 -13.23 -18.05 -0.70
CA LEU A 97 -12.26 -19.06 -0.27
C LEU A 97 -12.07 -20.17 -1.30
N CYS A 98 -13.13 -20.62 -1.97
CA CYS A 98 -13.02 -21.59 -3.06
C CYS A 98 -12.29 -21.00 -4.28
N ILE A 99 -12.62 -19.76 -4.68
CA ILE A 99 -11.93 -19.06 -5.78
C ILE A 99 -10.41 -18.97 -5.49
N HIS A 100 -10.04 -18.70 -4.25
CA HIS A 100 -8.65 -18.56 -3.79
C HIS A 100 -8.17 -19.75 -2.96
N ALA A 101 -8.65 -20.97 -3.27
CA ALA A 101 -8.38 -22.16 -2.46
C ALA A 101 -6.89 -22.42 -2.23
N LYS A 102 -6.04 -22.21 -3.26
CA LYS A 102 -4.58 -22.35 -3.17
C LYS A 102 -3.94 -21.46 -2.11
N ASP A 103 -4.57 -20.32 -1.82
CA ASP A 103 -4.09 -19.29 -0.91
C ASP A 103 -4.72 -19.42 0.49
N ALA A 104 -5.73 -20.28 0.67
CA ALA A 104 -6.49 -20.44 1.91
C ALA A 104 -5.61 -20.74 3.13
N LEU A 105 -4.54 -21.53 2.96
CA LEU A 105 -3.59 -21.79 4.04
C LEU A 105 -2.84 -20.52 4.47
N SER A 106 -2.51 -19.63 3.54
CA SER A 106 -1.88 -18.34 3.85
C SER A 106 -2.87 -17.42 4.57
N ILE A 107 -4.13 -17.40 4.14
CA ILE A 107 -5.23 -16.69 4.83
C ILE A 107 -5.36 -17.17 6.28
N ALA A 108 -5.41 -18.48 6.50
CA ALA A 108 -5.48 -19.07 7.84
C ALA A 108 -4.28 -18.66 8.70
N LYS A 109 -3.07 -18.65 8.12
CA LYS A 109 -1.85 -18.19 8.82
C LYS A 109 -1.94 -16.71 9.21
N ILE A 110 -2.46 -15.84 8.35
CA ILE A 110 -2.67 -14.42 8.67
C ILE A 110 -3.60 -14.30 9.88
N ILE A 111 -4.80 -14.89 9.81
CA ILE A 111 -5.80 -14.82 10.87
C ILE A 111 -5.23 -15.35 12.20
N LYS A 112 -4.61 -16.54 12.16
CA LYS A 112 -3.99 -17.16 13.33
C LYS A 112 -2.90 -16.28 13.95
N ARG A 113 -2.12 -15.57 13.13
CA ARG A 113 -1.04 -14.69 13.60
C ARG A 113 -1.63 -13.44 14.23
N LEU A 114 -2.54 -12.77 13.56
CA LEU A 114 -3.21 -11.56 14.05
C LEU A 114 -3.95 -11.81 15.37
N ASN A 115 -4.63 -12.97 15.52
CA ASN A 115 -5.28 -13.39 16.76
C ASN A 115 -4.32 -13.53 17.96
N LYS A 116 -3.01 -13.62 17.73
CA LYS A 116 -1.98 -13.72 18.78
C LYS A 116 -1.28 -12.41 19.09
N ILE A 117 -1.64 -11.31 18.42
CA ILE A 117 -0.96 -10.02 18.58
C ILE A 117 -1.69 -9.22 19.65
N ASP A 118 -1.13 -9.18 20.86
CA ASP A 118 -1.73 -8.49 22.00
C ASP A 118 -1.93 -6.98 21.74
N SER A 119 -1.03 -6.34 20.97
CA SER A 119 -1.13 -4.91 20.63
C SER A 119 -2.34 -4.54 19.75
N LEU A 120 -2.96 -5.50 19.08
CA LEU A 120 -4.18 -5.27 18.30
C LEU A 120 -5.46 -5.28 19.14
N TRP A 121 -5.38 -5.72 20.40
CA TRP A 121 -6.53 -5.88 21.28
C TRP A 121 -6.52 -4.84 22.39
N THR A 122 -7.68 -4.24 22.64
CA THR A 122 -7.89 -3.53 23.91
C THR A 122 -8.23 -4.56 25.01
N ALA A 123 -7.88 -4.27 26.27
CA ALA A 123 -7.95 -5.20 27.40
C ALA A 123 -9.33 -5.86 27.65
N ASN A 124 -10.40 -5.37 27.01
CA ASN A 124 -11.78 -5.84 27.16
C ASN A 124 -12.38 -6.51 25.90
N GLN A 125 -11.60 -6.74 24.85
CA GLN A 125 -12.09 -7.40 23.63
C GLN A 125 -11.78 -8.91 23.65
N SER A 126 -12.75 -9.72 23.21
CA SER A 126 -12.46 -11.09 22.79
C SER A 126 -11.31 -11.08 21.79
N ARG A 127 -10.32 -11.98 21.92
CA ARG A 127 -9.18 -12.16 20.97
C ARG A 127 -9.64 -12.73 19.61
N LEU A 128 -10.64 -12.09 19.01
CA LEU A 128 -11.25 -12.41 17.73
C LEU A 128 -11.24 -11.17 16.86
N LEU A 129 -10.74 -11.29 15.63
CA LEU A 129 -10.63 -10.13 14.74
C LEU A 129 -12.03 -9.55 14.48
N PRO A 130 -12.15 -8.21 14.44
CA PRO A 130 -13.38 -7.62 13.96
C PRO A 130 -13.70 -8.13 12.56
N ARG A 131 -14.99 -8.36 12.26
CA ARG A 131 -15.47 -8.84 10.94
C ARG A 131 -14.83 -8.11 9.76
N HIS A 132 -14.72 -6.79 9.85
CA HIS A 132 -14.13 -5.95 8.81
C HIS A 132 -12.65 -6.27 8.49
N VAL A 133 -11.90 -6.86 9.42
CA VAL A 133 -10.51 -7.29 9.18
C VAL A 133 -10.52 -8.55 8.34
N TYR A 134 -11.43 -9.49 8.61
CA TYR A 134 -11.63 -10.67 7.77
C TYR A 134 -12.06 -10.28 6.36
N ASP A 135 -13.03 -9.37 6.23
CA ASP A 135 -13.48 -8.88 4.92
C ASP A 135 -12.29 -8.29 4.13
N THR A 136 -11.41 -7.55 4.81
CA THR A 136 -10.20 -6.98 4.20
C THR A 136 -9.23 -8.07 3.73
N ILE A 137 -8.99 -9.11 4.54
CA ILE A 137 -8.11 -10.23 4.18
C ILE A 137 -8.68 -11.00 2.99
N LEU A 138 -9.99 -11.32 3.02
CA LEU A 138 -10.66 -12.08 1.96
C LEU A 138 -10.70 -11.29 0.65
N SER A 139 -10.97 -9.99 0.71
CA SER A 139 -10.94 -9.09 -0.46
C SER A 139 -9.56 -8.99 -1.10
N ASN A 140 -8.49 -9.26 -0.33
CA ASN A 140 -7.09 -9.25 -0.80
C ASN A 140 -6.48 -10.66 -0.83
N SER A 141 -7.31 -11.70 -0.91
CA SER A 141 -6.90 -13.11 -0.87
C SER A 141 -5.91 -13.50 -1.97
N LYS A 142 -5.96 -12.85 -3.14
CA LYS A 142 -4.95 -13.00 -4.21
C LYS A 142 -3.51 -12.68 -3.78
N TYR A 143 -3.34 -11.91 -2.71
CA TYR A 143 -2.05 -11.54 -2.12
C TYR A 143 -1.88 -12.11 -0.70
N ALA A 144 -2.64 -13.14 -0.35
CA ALA A 144 -2.60 -13.70 1.00
C ALA A 144 -1.23 -14.24 1.38
N ARG A 145 -0.42 -14.68 0.39
CA ARG A 145 0.95 -15.09 0.67
C ARG A 145 1.78 -13.91 1.16
N GLU A 146 1.81 -12.81 0.41
CA GLU A 146 2.56 -11.60 0.71
C GLU A 146 2.14 -11.02 2.06
N ILE A 147 0.83 -10.93 2.31
CA ILE A 147 0.27 -10.49 3.60
C ILE A 147 0.69 -11.44 4.71
N ALA A 148 0.70 -12.76 4.48
CA ALA A 148 1.16 -13.71 5.48
C ALA A 148 2.63 -13.50 5.84
N LEU A 149 3.52 -13.30 4.86
CA LEU A 149 4.94 -13.03 5.11
C LEU A 149 5.10 -11.72 5.91
N ALA A 150 4.35 -10.67 5.58
CA ALA A 150 4.39 -9.38 6.26
C ALA A 150 4.08 -9.44 7.77
N VAL A 151 3.22 -10.38 8.18
CA VAL A 151 2.85 -10.58 9.60
C VAL A 151 3.58 -11.75 10.26
N SER A 152 4.55 -12.35 9.58
CA SER A 152 5.31 -13.53 10.02
C SER A 152 6.46 -13.14 10.95
N PRO A 153 6.53 -13.63 12.21
CA PRO A 153 7.59 -13.26 13.15
C PRO A 153 8.97 -13.87 12.85
N LYS A 154 9.11 -14.69 11.81
CA LYS A 154 10.33 -15.51 11.55
C LYS A 154 10.94 -15.28 10.18
N GLU A 155 10.57 -14.22 9.49
CA GLU A 155 11.02 -13.95 8.13
C GLU A 155 11.63 -12.57 8.05
N ASP A 156 12.68 -12.41 7.23
CA ASP A 156 13.36 -11.13 6.96
C ASP A 156 12.42 -10.06 6.38
N ARG A 157 11.16 -10.42 6.07
CA ARG A 157 10.09 -9.58 5.53
C ARG A 157 9.01 -9.19 6.55
N ASN A 158 9.35 -9.20 7.83
CA ASN A 158 8.39 -8.95 8.90
C ASN A 158 8.06 -7.46 9.08
N ILE A 159 7.25 -6.89 8.18
CA ILE A 159 6.70 -5.52 8.31
C ILE A 159 6.08 -5.33 9.69
N ARG A 160 5.39 -6.34 10.22
CA ARG A 160 4.78 -6.26 11.53
C ARG A 160 5.80 -5.89 12.60
N GLU A 161 6.96 -6.56 12.67
CA GLU A 161 7.96 -6.21 13.71
C GLU A 161 8.53 -4.80 13.53
N ILE A 162 8.69 -4.36 12.28
CA ILE A 162 9.11 -2.98 12.00
C ILE A 162 8.09 -1.99 12.54
N LEU A 163 6.81 -2.22 12.24
CA LEU A 163 5.72 -1.36 12.68
C LEU A 163 5.43 -1.49 14.19
N ASP A 164 5.55 -2.67 14.78
CA ASP A 164 5.39 -2.90 16.23
C ASP A 164 6.45 -2.08 16.99
N LYS A 165 7.72 -2.10 16.54
CA LYS A 165 8.81 -1.29 17.15
C LYS A 165 8.56 0.22 17.06
N ALA A 166 7.90 0.67 15.99
CA ALA A 166 7.51 2.06 15.78
C ALA A 166 6.16 2.42 16.43
N ASN A 167 5.47 1.49 17.10
CA ASN A 167 4.09 1.64 17.58
C ASN A 167 3.05 1.99 16.47
N LEU A 168 3.31 1.56 15.24
CA LEU A 168 2.47 1.80 14.06
C LEU A 168 1.67 0.57 13.62
N PHE A 169 1.84 -0.60 14.26
CA PHE A 169 1.11 -1.80 13.88
C PHE A 169 -0.32 -1.79 14.45
N THR A 170 -1.19 -0.97 13.85
CA THR A 170 -2.60 -0.84 14.20
C THR A 170 -3.49 -1.59 13.21
N ILE A 171 -4.76 -1.84 13.56
CA ILE A 171 -5.75 -2.44 12.65
C ILE A 171 -5.90 -1.59 11.37
N ASN A 172 -5.89 -0.26 11.49
CA ASN A 172 -6.03 0.63 10.34
C ASN A 172 -4.82 0.55 9.41
N ASN A 173 -3.61 0.59 9.96
CA ASN A 173 -2.39 0.47 9.16
C ASN A 173 -2.29 -0.92 8.53
N PHE A 174 -2.71 -1.99 9.23
CA PHE A 174 -2.80 -3.33 8.63
C PHE A 174 -3.78 -3.37 7.44
N LYS A 175 -4.96 -2.75 7.55
CA LYS A 175 -5.90 -2.65 6.42
C LYS A 175 -5.28 -1.92 5.22
N THR A 176 -4.60 -0.80 5.48
CA THR A 176 -3.90 -0.05 4.44
C THR A 176 -2.78 -0.87 3.78
N LEU A 177 -2.08 -1.72 4.54
CA LEU A 177 -1.14 -2.66 3.95
C LEU A 177 -1.83 -3.69 3.06
N CYS A 178 -3.00 -4.21 3.47
CA CYS A 178 -3.76 -5.14 2.64
C CYS A 178 -4.23 -4.51 1.33
N THR A 179 -4.64 -3.24 1.32
CA THR A 179 -5.04 -2.55 0.08
C THR A 179 -3.90 -2.32 -0.90
N HIS A 180 -2.65 -2.48 -0.45
CA HIS A 180 -1.42 -2.33 -1.23
C HIS A 180 -0.55 -3.58 -1.11
N ALA A 181 -1.18 -4.75 -0.97
CA ALA A 181 -0.48 -5.99 -0.64
C ALA A 181 0.54 -6.41 -1.71
N GLU A 182 0.32 -6.04 -2.98
CA GLU A 182 1.27 -6.25 -4.08
C GLU A 182 2.60 -5.50 -3.91
N HIS A 183 2.64 -4.49 -3.03
CA HIS A 183 3.81 -3.66 -2.77
C HIS A 183 4.48 -3.96 -1.42
N ILE A 184 4.00 -4.95 -0.66
CA ILE A 184 4.51 -5.32 0.66
C ILE A 184 6.03 -5.53 0.65
N ASP A 185 6.58 -6.29 -0.29
CA ASP A 185 8.03 -6.53 -0.35
C ASP A 185 8.82 -5.22 -0.51
N SER A 186 8.26 -4.26 -1.25
CA SER A 186 8.90 -2.94 -1.42
C SER A 186 8.74 -2.08 -0.16
N PHE A 187 7.59 -2.11 0.50
CA PHE A 187 7.38 -1.44 1.79
C PHE A 187 8.33 -1.96 2.86
N THR A 188 8.52 -3.27 2.97
CA THR A 188 9.49 -3.88 3.89
C THR A 188 10.88 -3.30 3.69
N LYS A 189 11.35 -3.19 2.44
CA LYS A 189 12.68 -2.64 2.14
C LYS A 189 12.79 -1.18 2.56
N VAL A 190 11.78 -0.36 2.25
CA VAL A 190 11.75 1.05 2.64
C VAL A 190 11.71 1.20 4.16
N PHE A 191 10.87 0.44 4.86
CA PHE A 191 10.77 0.53 6.30
C PHE A 191 12.01 -0.01 7.03
N ASN A 192 12.66 -1.06 6.51
CA ASN A 192 13.92 -1.57 7.06
C ASN A 192 15.09 -0.58 6.88
N SER A 193 15.04 0.23 5.83
CA SER A 193 16.07 1.24 5.58
C SER A 193 15.96 2.48 6.47
N LEU A 194 14.80 2.70 7.09
CA LEU A 194 14.64 3.65 8.17
C LEU A 194 15.00 2.95 9.49
N PHE A 195 15.84 3.58 10.32
CA PHE A 195 16.01 3.08 11.69
C PHE A 195 14.64 3.06 12.38
N TYR A 196 14.29 1.94 13.03
CA TYR A 196 12.97 1.68 13.61
C TYR A 196 12.41 2.82 14.49
N SER A 197 13.27 3.60 15.14
CA SER A 197 12.91 4.74 16.00
C SER A 197 12.54 6.02 15.24
N GLU A 198 12.75 6.08 13.93
CA GLU A 198 12.50 7.25 13.09
C GLU A 198 11.28 7.08 12.18
N LEU A 199 10.69 5.88 12.11
CA LEU A 199 9.50 5.65 11.29
C LEU A 199 8.29 6.30 11.97
N THR A 200 7.68 7.27 11.29
CA THR A 200 6.50 8.00 11.76
C THR A 200 5.21 7.54 11.07
N GLN A 201 4.06 7.92 11.62
CA GLN A 201 2.76 7.69 10.96
C GLN A 201 2.66 8.44 9.62
N ASP A 202 3.31 9.60 9.49
CA ASP A 202 3.35 10.35 8.24
C ASP A 202 4.16 9.60 7.18
N ASP A 203 5.30 9.03 7.53
CA ASP A 203 6.09 8.21 6.59
C ASP A 203 5.28 7.03 6.06
N PHE A 204 4.60 6.32 6.96
CA PHE A 204 3.72 5.23 6.61
C PHE A 204 2.63 5.69 5.64
N SER A 205 1.95 6.78 5.99
CA SER A 205 0.82 7.31 5.21
C SER A 205 1.28 7.82 3.83
N THR A 206 2.40 8.54 3.77
CA THR A 206 3.00 9.03 2.53
C THR A 206 3.42 7.87 1.62
N LEU A 207 4.10 6.86 2.16
CA LEU A 207 4.53 5.70 1.37
C LEU A 207 3.32 4.92 0.81
N CYS A 208 2.27 4.72 1.61
CA CYS A 208 1.04 4.07 1.14
C CYS A 208 0.32 4.92 0.07
N SER A 209 0.27 6.25 0.22
CA SER A 209 -0.28 7.15 -0.81
C SER A 209 0.50 7.11 -2.14
N HIS A 210 1.73 6.60 -2.10
CA HIS A 210 2.63 6.46 -3.23
C HIS A 210 3.01 4.99 -3.50
N ALA A 211 2.15 4.04 -3.11
CA ALA A 211 2.41 2.61 -3.18
C ALA A 211 2.93 2.12 -4.54
N LYS A 212 2.38 2.67 -5.64
CA LYS A 212 2.81 2.35 -7.02
C LYS A 212 4.30 2.65 -7.30
N TYR A 213 4.92 3.54 -6.52
CA TYR A 213 6.34 3.88 -6.61
C TYR A 213 7.18 3.23 -5.53
N ALA A 214 6.60 2.42 -4.63
CA ALA A 214 7.31 1.79 -3.51
C ALA A 214 8.55 1.01 -3.97
N SER A 215 8.46 0.31 -5.11
CA SER A 215 9.60 -0.41 -5.68
C SER A 215 10.74 0.52 -6.10
N SER A 216 10.41 1.66 -6.72
CA SER A 216 11.40 2.65 -7.13
C SER A 216 12.04 3.34 -5.92
N ILE A 217 11.23 3.66 -4.90
CA ILE A 217 11.70 4.22 -3.63
C ILE A 217 12.62 3.23 -2.92
N ALA A 218 12.24 1.95 -2.82
CA ALA A 218 13.07 0.91 -2.22
C ALA A 218 14.43 0.79 -2.90
N LYS A 219 14.44 0.73 -4.25
CA LYS A 219 15.69 0.67 -5.04
C LYS A 219 16.56 1.90 -4.90
N ALA A 220 15.96 3.07 -4.70
CA ALA A 220 16.67 4.31 -4.46
C ALA A 220 17.32 4.31 -3.06
N ILE A 221 16.60 3.85 -2.05
CA ILE A 221 17.08 3.91 -0.67
C ILE A 221 18.09 2.80 -0.34
N GLU A 222 17.92 1.58 -0.87
CA GLU A 222 18.74 0.42 -0.54
C GLU A 222 20.26 0.66 -0.65
N PRO A 223 20.80 1.31 -1.72
CA PRO A 223 22.21 1.68 -1.79
C PRO A 223 22.64 2.72 -0.74
N LEU A 224 21.77 3.68 -0.42
CA LEU A 224 22.08 4.76 0.53
C LEU A 224 22.13 4.25 1.98
N ALA A 225 21.25 3.31 2.31
CA ALA A 225 21.23 2.68 3.63
C ALA A 225 22.48 1.81 3.86
N ASN A 226 22.95 1.10 2.83
CA ASN A 226 24.15 0.27 2.93
C ASN A 226 25.46 1.06 3.06
N GLU A 227 25.46 2.32 2.63
CA GLU A 227 26.63 3.21 2.70
C GLU A 227 26.52 4.24 3.85
N ASP A 228 25.56 4.09 4.78
CA ASP A 228 25.26 5.02 5.89
C ASP A 228 25.05 6.49 5.46
N TYR A 229 24.69 6.72 4.18
CA TYR A 229 24.48 8.07 3.62
C TYR A 229 23.05 8.56 3.76
N ILE A 230 22.11 7.71 4.19
CA ILE A 230 20.71 8.12 4.31
C ILE A 230 20.52 9.02 5.53
N THR A 231 20.35 10.32 5.29
CA THR A 231 19.84 11.25 6.30
C THR A 231 18.33 11.35 6.19
N ARG A 232 17.68 11.80 7.27
CA ARG A 232 16.23 12.06 7.28
C ARG A 232 15.79 13.03 6.18
N ASP A 233 16.60 14.03 5.85
CA ASP A 233 16.32 14.96 4.77
C ASP A 233 16.31 14.29 3.40
N ILE A 234 17.28 13.42 3.11
CA ILE A 234 17.35 12.69 1.84
C ILE A 234 16.15 11.76 1.72
N TYR A 235 15.80 11.07 2.81
CA TYR A 235 14.61 10.23 2.85
C TYR A 235 13.33 11.03 2.55
N ASN A 236 13.14 12.16 3.21
CA ASN A 236 11.98 13.05 3.00
C ASN A 236 11.92 13.57 1.55
N ILE A 237 13.07 13.89 0.94
CA ILE A 237 13.16 14.31 -0.46
C ILE A 237 12.69 13.19 -1.39
N ILE A 238 13.14 11.95 -1.16
CA ILE A 238 12.76 10.78 -1.94
C ILE A 238 11.25 10.52 -1.82
N LEU A 239 10.70 10.54 -0.59
CA LEU A 239 9.26 10.36 -0.36
C LEU A 239 8.41 11.47 -0.98
N SER A 240 8.90 12.70 -0.99
CA SER A 240 8.22 13.85 -1.62
C SER A 240 8.27 13.81 -3.14
N ASN A 241 9.23 13.08 -3.71
CA ASN A 241 9.45 12.94 -5.16
C ASN A 241 9.48 11.48 -5.59
N PRO A 242 8.41 10.70 -5.30
CA PRO A 242 8.44 9.24 -5.43
C PRO A 242 8.65 8.77 -6.87
N LYS A 243 8.20 9.57 -7.84
CA LYS A 243 8.39 9.34 -9.28
C LYS A 243 9.86 9.43 -9.71
N TYR A 244 10.66 10.23 -9.01
CA TYR A 244 12.04 10.59 -9.36
C TYR A 244 13.06 10.05 -8.37
N ALA A 245 12.64 9.13 -7.49
CA ALA A 245 13.43 8.61 -6.39
C ALA A 245 14.80 8.09 -6.85
N GLN A 246 14.82 7.28 -7.92
CA GLN A 246 16.06 6.70 -8.43
C GLN A 246 16.96 7.75 -9.08
N GLU A 247 16.40 8.69 -9.84
CA GLU A 247 17.12 9.77 -10.49
C GLU A 247 17.79 10.70 -9.47
N ILE A 248 17.08 11.00 -8.38
CA ILE A 248 17.62 11.76 -7.25
C ILE A 248 18.82 11.03 -6.65
N VAL A 249 18.68 9.73 -6.34
CA VAL A 249 19.79 8.96 -5.75
C VAL A 249 20.96 8.79 -6.71
N LEU A 250 20.70 8.59 -8.00
CA LEU A 250 21.73 8.58 -9.03
C LEU A 250 22.48 9.91 -9.06
N ALA A 251 21.78 11.05 -8.95
CA ALA A 251 22.42 12.36 -8.86
C ALA A 251 23.26 12.52 -7.58
N MET A 252 22.81 11.97 -6.46
CA MET A 252 23.55 11.97 -5.17
C MET A 252 24.78 11.04 -5.19
N SER A 253 24.75 9.95 -5.96
CA SER A 253 25.86 9.02 -6.08
C SER A 253 27.02 9.64 -6.86
N ARG A 254 28.05 10.14 -6.15
CA ARG A 254 29.26 10.73 -6.76
C ARG A 254 30.02 9.79 -7.72
N LYS A 255 29.73 8.49 -7.72
CA LYS A 255 30.48 7.44 -8.44
C LYS A 255 30.18 7.30 -9.94
N HIS A 256 29.17 7.97 -10.52
CA HIS A 256 28.85 7.83 -11.95
C HIS A 256 28.59 9.18 -12.63
N VAL A 257 29.65 9.92 -12.93
CA VAL A 257 29.66 10.82 -14.08
C VAL A 257 30.19 10.01 -15.26
N PRO A 258 29.35 9.55 -16.21
CA PRO A 258 29.88 9.13 -17.49
C PRO A 258 30.43 10.42 -18.12
N ASN A 259 31.75 10.54 -18.15
CA ASN A 259 32.48 11.65 -18.76
C ASN A 259 32.40 11.61 -20.30
N ASN A 260 31.38 10.93 -20.86
CA ASN A 260 31.22 10.70 -22.28
C ASN A 260 29.95 11.39 -22.75
N SER A 261 30.18 12.48 -23.48
CA SER A 261 29.30 13.20 -24.37
C SER A 261 28.55 12.28 -25.35
N ARG A 262 27.50 11.62 -24.87
CA ARG A 262 26.39 11.19 -25.71
C ARG A 262 25.16 11.89 -25.19
N GLU A 263 24.53 12.66 -26.08
CA GLU A 263 23.25 13.34 -25.92
C GLU A 263 22.35 12.60 -24.93
N VAL A 264 22.42 13.03 -23.67
CA VAL A 264 21.47 12.62 -22.66
C VAL A 264 20.24 13.48 -22.97
N PRO A 265 19.06 12.89 -23.21
CA PRO A 265 17.88 13.69 -23.51
C PRO A 265 17.67 14.73 -22.41
N ASP A 266 17.32 15.96 -22.80
CA ASP A 266 17.11 17.14 -21.92
C ASP A 266 16.16 16.89 -20.72
N ASN A 267 15.44 15.77 -20.76
CA ASN A 267 14.53 15.31 -19.72
C ASN A 267 15.13 14.36 -18.67
N ASN A 268 16.45 14.11 -18.68
CA ASN A 268 17.08 13.30 -17.63
C ASN A 268 17.27 14.12 -16.36
N ILE A 269 16.36 13.95 -15.39
CA ILE A 269 16.38 14.66 -14.10
C ILE A 269 17.70 14.47 -13.35
N ALA A 270 18.27 13.26 -13.35
CA ALA A 270 19.56 13.02 -12.69
C ALA A 270 20.68 13.86 -13.32
N HIS A 271 20.67 13.98 -14.66
CA HIS A 271 21.63 14.82 -15.38
C HIS A 271 21.45 16.30 -15.05
N ASN A 272 20.22 16.80 -15.08
CA ASN A 272 19.92 18.20 -14.77
C ASN A 272 20.26 18.57 -13.32
N ILE A 273 20.01 17.68 -12.35
CA ILE A 273 20.44 17.90 -10.96
C ILE A 273 21.97 18.02 -10.88
N ARG A 274 22.71 17.16 -11.59
CA ARG A 274 24.18 17.20 -11.62
C ARG A 274 24.72 18.45 -12.32
N MET A 275 24.10 18.88 -13.42
CA MET A 275 24.47 20.13 -14.08
C MET A 275 24.24 21.34 -13.17
N ALA A 276 23.10 21.39 -12.48
CA ALA A 276 22.82 22.45 -11.52
C ALA A 276 23.88 22.45 -10.40
N TRP A 277 24.29 21.27 -9.92
CA TRP A 277 25.37 21.13 -8.95
C TRP A 277 26.72 21.64 -9.48
N GLN A 278 27.09 21.26 -10.71
CA GLN A 278 28.33 21.75 -11.35
C GLN A 278 28.36 23.29 -11.42
N ILE A 279 27.22 23.91 -11.77
CA ILE A 279 27.13 25.38 -11.81
C ILE A 279 27.36 25.99 -10.41
N LEU A 280 26.88 25.35 -9.34
CA LEU A 280 27.16 25.79 -7.96
C LEU A 280 28.64 25.67 -7.61
N GLU A 281 29.31 24.59 -8.02
CA GLU A 281 30.76 24.39 -7.82
C GLU A 281 31.56 25.48 -8.53
N ASP A 282 31.24 25.74 -9.79
CA ASP A 282 31.91 26.75 -10.63
C ASP A 282 31.74 28.18 -10.05
N ASN A 283 30.67 28.42 -9.29
CA ASN A 283 30.39 29.71 -8.64
C ASN A 283 30.70 29.73 -7.13
N HIS A 284 31.41 28.72 -6.61
CA HIS A 284 31.85 28.64 -5.21
C HIS A 284 30.72 28.73 -4.16
N ILE A 285 29.52 28.24 -4.48
CA ILE A 285 28.41 28.04 -3.54
C ILE A 285 27.92 26.57 -3.40
N PRO A 286 28.78 25.53 -3.50
CA PRO A 286 28.35 24.14 -3.40
C PRO A 286 28.17 23.71 -1.93
N THR A 287 27.04 24.08 -1.33
CA THR A 287 26.67 23.59 0.02
C THR A 287 25.75 22.37 -0.06
N GLN A 288 25.77 21.54 0.98
CA GLN A 288 24.84 20.41 1.09
C GLN A 288 23.38 20.88 1.04
N ASP A 289 23.05 22.00 1.69
CA ASP A 289 21.69 22.56 1.69
C ASP A 289 21.24 23.01 0.29
N ASN A 290 22.15 23.62 -0.48
CA ASN A 290 21.86 24.03 -1.86
C ASN A 290 21.60 22.79 -2.74
N PHE A 291 22.39 21.72 -2.55
CA PHE A 291 22.17 20.45 -3.27
C PHE A 291 20.83 19.80 -2.91
N LEU A 292 20.53 19.67 -1.61
CA LEU A 292 19.26 19.11 -1.15
C LEU A 292 18.08 19.93 -1.65
N THR A 293 18.24 21.26 -1.73
CA THR A 293 17.23 22.16 -2.30
C THR A 293 16.98 21.89 -3.78
N ILE A 294 18.02 21.68 -4.59
CA ILE A 294 17.85 21.27 -6.00
C ILE A 294 17.08 19.94 -6.08
N CYS A 295 17.45 18.95 -5.25
CA CYS A 295 16.78 17.65 -5.22
C CYS A 295 15.30 17.73 -4.79
N ARG A 296 14.94 18.62 -3.85
CA ARG A 296 13.53 18.88 -3.46
C ARG A 296 12.68 19.29 -4.66
N TYR A 297 13.28 20.04 -5.59
CA TYR A 297 12.64 20.52 -6.81
C TYR A 297 13.09 19.73 -8.06
N ALA A 298 13.39 18.44 -7.92
CA ALA A 298 13.86 17.57 -9.00
C ALA A 298 12.98 17.63 -10.27
N GLN A 299 11.67 17.77 -10.11
CA GLN A 299 10.72 17.94 -11.22
C GLN A 299 10.95 19.20 -12.07
N HIS A 300 11.67 20.19 -11.54
CA HIS A 300 12.04 21.46 -12.19
C HIS A 300 13.53 21.52 -12.54
N ALA A 301 14.27 20.41 -12.43
CA ALA A 301 15.72 20.41 -12.55
C ALA A 301 16.23 21.04 -13.87
N SER A 302 15.59 20.76 -15.01
CA SER A 302 15.96 21.36 -16.31
C SER A 302 15.90 22.89 -16.27
N ARG A 303 14.83 23.45 -15.68
CA ARG A 303 14.69 24.90 -15.54
C ARG A 303 15.71 25.48 -14.57
N ILE A 304 15.97 24.80 -13.46
CA ILE A 304 17.00 25.23 -12.49
C ILE A 304 18.34 25.42 -13.22
N VAL A 305 18.73 24.46 -14.07
CA VAL A 305 19.96 24.55 -14.88
C VAL A 305 19.92 25.78 -15.79
N THR A 306 18.84 25.98 -16.53
CA THR A 306 18.67 27.13 -17.43
C THR A 306 18.77 28.46 -16.68
N ASP A 307 18.02 28.61 -15.59
CA ASP A 307 17.98 29.85 -14.81
C ASP A 307 19.34 30.12 -14.13
N PHE A 308 20.05 29.09 -13.66
CA PHE A 308 21.40 29.22 -13.11
C PHE A 308 22.42 29.61 -14.18
N SER A 309 22.33 29.04 -15.38
CA SER A 309 23.28 29.29 -16.47
C SER A 309 23.23 30.73 -17.01
N VAL A 310 22.08 31.41 -16.86
CA VAL A 310 21.91 32.81 -17.31
C VAL A 310 22.48 33.82 -16.31
N VAL A 311 22.71 33.42 -15.05
CA VAL A 311 23.23 34.30 -14.00
C VAL A 311 24.71 34.01 -13.76
N ASN A 312 25.58 34.94 -14.14
CA ASN A 312 27.03 34.82 -13.94
C ASN A 312 27.62 36.12 -13.35
N PRO A 313 28.20 36.10 -12.13
CA PRO A 313 28.31 34.94 -11.24
C PRO A 313 26.97 34.62 -10.55
N LEU A 314 26.71 33.33 -10.34
CA LEU A 314 25.59 32.87 -9.53
C LEU A 314 25.93 33.05 -8.04
N THR A 315 25.43 34.11 -7.44
CA THR A 315 25.58 34.35 -5.99
C THR A 315 24.54 33.56 -5.18
N GLN A 316 24.76 33.42 -3.86
CA GLN A 316 23.79 32.78 -2.97
C GLN A 316 22.42 33.49 -2.98
N ASP A 317 22.39 34.82 -3.09
CA ASP A 317 21.14 35.59 -3.19
C ASP A 317 20.39 35.32 -4.51
N ALA A 318 21.12 35.20 -5.61
CA ALA A 318 20.54 34.83 -6.90
C ALA A 318 20.00 33.40 -6.86
N PHE A 319 20.73 32.45 -6.27
CA PHE A 319 20.26 31.09 -6.02
C PHE A 319 18.94 31.11 -5.22
N ASN A 320 18.92 31.78 -4.07
CA ASN A 320 17.74 31.88 -3.22
C ASN A 320 16.55 32.50 -3.96
N THR A 321 16.80 33.52 -4.79
CA THR A 321 15.77 34.19 -5.60
C THR A 321 15.17 33.27 -6.65
N ILE A 322 16.00 32.52 -7.38
CA ILE A 322 15.55 31.56 -8.40
C ILE A 322 14.74 30.44 -7.74
N ILE A 323 15.25 29.85 -6.66
CA ILE A 323 14.53 28.81 -5.91
C ILE A 323 13.20 29.34 -5.34
N SER A 324 13.17 30.57 -4.80
CA SER A 324 11.93 31.17 -4.31
C SER A 324 10.88 31.31 -5.40
N LYS A 325 11.28 31.69 -6.63
CA LYS A 325 10.36 31.75 -7.78
C LYS A 325 9.82 30.37 -8.15
N ILE A 326 10.69 29.36 -8.22
CA ILE A 326 10.28 27.97 -8.50
C ILE A 326 9.33 27.46 -7.42
N LYS A 327 9.61 27.76 -6.16
CA LYS A 327 8.77 27.39 -5.02
C LYS A 327 7.39 28.02 -5.12
N GLN A 328 7.31 29.33 -5.37
CA GLN A 328 6.04 30.05 -5.58
C GLN A 328 5.24 29.45 -6.73
N GLU A 329 5.87 29.16 -7.88
CA GLU A 329 5.18 28.59 -9.01
C GLU A 329 4.66 27.16 -8.77
N SER A 330 5.45 26.35 -8.07
CA SER A 330 5.03 25.00 -7.65
C SER A 330 3.80 25.09 -6.75
N ASP A 331 3.82 26.03 -5.81
CA ASP A 331 2.72 26.28 -4.87
C ASP A 331 1.44 26.74 -5.59
N VAL A 332 1.56 27.71 -6.51
CA VAL A 332 0.45 28.12 -7.39
C VAL A 332 -0.12 26.92 -8.14
N CYS A 333 0.73 26.05 -8.69
CA CYS A 333 0.26 24.87 -9.43
C CYS A 333 -0.52 23.89 -8.54
N ARG A 334 -0.08 23.68 -7.29
CA ARG A 334 -0.77 22.84 -6.30
C ARG A 334 -2.15 23.40 -5.96
N ILE A 335 -2.21 24.69 -5.60
CA ILE A 335 -3.46 25.39 -5.26
C ILE A 335 -4.44 25.34 -6.46
N ARG A 336 -3.97 25.65 -7.67
CA ARG A 336 -4.79 25.59 -8.89
C ARG A 336 -5.34 24.21 -9.16
N ARG A 337 -4.52 23.17 -8.99
CA ARG A 337 -4.93 21.79 -9.20
C ARG A 337 -5.96 21.35 -8.16
N ALA A 338 -5.74 21.68 -6.89
CA ALA A 338 -6.68 21.40 -5.81
C ALA A 338 -8.04 22.07 -6.08
N ALA A 339 -8.05 23.35 -6.42
CA ALA A 339 -9.26 24.09 -6.76
C ALA A 339 -10.06 23.43 -7.89
N ARG A 340 -9.39 22.93 -8.94
CA ARG A 340 -10.06 22.23 -10.05
C ARG A 340 -10.61 20.87 -9.64
N ILE A 341 -9.87 20.09 -8.86
CA ILE A 341 -10.32 18.80 -8.34
C ILE A 341 -11.56 18.99 -7.46
N ILE A 342 -11.48 19.90 -6.49
CA ILE A 342 -12.57 20.18 -5.57
C ILE A 342 -13.78 20.71 -6.35
N ALA A 343 -13.60 21.61 -7.31
CA ALA A 343 -14.71 22.09 -8.14
C ALA A 343 -15.35 20.99 -8.99
N GLN A 344 -14.57 20.02 -9.48
CA GLN A 344 -15.12 18.87 -10.20
C GLN A 344 -15.91 17.96 -9.26
N SER A 345 -15.38 17.68 -8.07
CA SER A 345 -16.08 16.92 -7.03
C SER A 345 -17.34 17.64 -6.53
N TYR A 346 -17.32 18.96 -6.45
CA TYR A 346 -18.47 19.79 -6.07
C TYR A 346 -19.67 19.59 -7.02
N ARG A 347 -19.42 19.35 -8.31
CA ARG A 347 -20.46 19.09 -9.32
C ARG A 347 -21.03 17.68 -9.25
N ASP A 348 -20.33 16.75 -8.62
CA ASP A 348 -20.78 15.38 -8.43
C ASP A 348 -21.68 15.33 -7.19
N SER A 349 -22.98 15.13 -7.41
CA SER A 349 -24.00 15.08 -6.34
C SER A 349 -23.77 13.97 -5.32
N SER A 350 -22.93 12.97 -5.63
CA SER A 350 -22.54 11.91 -4.70
C SER A 350 -21.36 12.29 -3.81
N SER A 351 -20.62 13.35 -4.16
CA SER A 351 -19.45 13.80 -3.41
C SER A 351 -19.82 14.56 -2.14
N ILE A 352 -19.00 14.42 -1.09
CA ILE A 352 -19.11 15.25 0.11
C ILE A 352 -18.95 16.74 -0.19
N PHE A 353 -18.13 17.09 -1.20
CA PHE A 353 -17.88 18.47 -1.58
C PHE A 353 -19.10 19.16 -2.17
N SER A 354 -20.05 18.42 -2.78
CA SER A 354 -21.30 18.98 -3.31
C SER A 354 -22.25 19.52 -2.24
N LYS A 355 -22.03 19.14 -0.98
CA LYS A 355 -22.83 19.56 0.18
C LYS A 355 -22.22 20.74 0.93
N LEU A 356 -21.00 21.13 0.59
CA LEU A 356 -20.33 22.27 1.21
C LEU A 356 -20.69 23.56 0.47
N PRO A 357 -20.67 24.73 1.13
CA PRO A 357 -20.60 26.02 0.44
C PRO A 357 -19.37 26.09 -0.48
N ALA A 358 -19.50 26.73 -1.64
CA ALA A 358 -18.41 26.85 -2.60
C ALA A 358 -17.20 27.59 -2.01
N GLU A 359 -17.45 28.55 -1.12
CA GLU A 359 -16.44 29.33 -0.40
C GLU A 359 -15.52 28.42 0.42
N LEU A 360 -16.07 27.43 1.13
CA LEU A 360 -15.26 26.45 1.86
C LEU A 360 -14.44 25.56 0.91
N GLY A 361 -14.95 25.27 -0.28
CA GLY A 361 -14.19 24.55 -1.30
C GLY A 361 -12.95 25.34 -1.80
N VAL A 362 -13.07 26.67 -1.88
CA VAL A 362 -11.97 27.58 -2.22
C VAL A 362 -10.96 27.67 -1.09
N GLU A 363 -11.42 27.82 0.15
CA GLU A 363 -10.57 27.84 1.35
C GLU A 363 -9.74 26.55 1.46
N ILE A 364 -10.39 25.39 1.36
CA ILE A 364 -9.71 24.07 1.37
C ILE A 364 -8.67 23.97 0.25
N ALA A 365 -8.99 24.47 -0.96
CA ALA A 365 -8.04 24.50 -2.06
C ALA A 365 -6.83 25.41 -1.80
N GLY A 366 -7.05 26.57 -1.17
CA GLY A 366 -6.00 27.50 -0.74
C GLY A 366 -5.03 26.86 0.26
N LEU A 367 -5.54 26.03 1.17
CA LEU A 367 -4.75 25.28 2.15
C LEU A 367 -3.91 24.15 1.56
N CYS A 368 -4.11 23.78 0.29
CA CYS A 368 -3.33 22.73 -0.38
C CYS A 368 -1.94 23.19 -0.83
N GLY A 369 -1.59 24.45 -0.59
CA GLY A 369 -0.27 25.00 -0.87
C GLY A 369 0.78 24.67 0.20
N ASP A 370 2.04 25.02 -0.07
CA ASP A 370 3.18 24.87 0.84
C ASP A 370 3.30 26.06 1.83
N GLY A 371 2.26 26.90 1.91
CA GLY A 371 2.20 28.06 2.80
C GLY A 371 3.10 29.22 2.39
N ILE A 372 3.40 29.36 1.09
CA ILE A 372 4.24 30.46 0.57
C ILE A 372 3.44 31.74 0.42
N PHE A 373 2.19 31.58 0.03
CA PHE A 373 1.24 32.66 -0.02
C PHE A 373 0.54 32.79 1.33
N ASP A 374 0.21 34.03 1.70
CA ASP A 374 -0.77 34.24 2.76
C ASP A 374 -2.12 33.65 2.34
N GLU A 375 -2.96 33.37 3.33
CA GLU A 375 -4.28 32.75 3.15
C GLU A 375 -5.12 33.44 2.07
N LYS A 376 -5.16 34.78 2.06
CA LYS A 376 -5.97 35.54 1.09
C LYS A 376 -5.42 35.40 -0.33
N THR A 377 -4.11 35.42 -0.50
CA THR A 377 -3.49 35.22 -1.81
C THR A 377 -3.72 33.79 -2.31
N ALA A 378 -3.63 32.79 -1.44
CA ALA A 378 -3.90 31.40 -1.78
C ALA A 378 -5.39 31.17 -2.16
N GLU A 379 -6.32 31.72 -1.37
CA GLU A 379 -7.75 31.71 -1.66
C GLU A 379 -8.07 32.42 -2.97
N HIS A 380 -7.43 33.55 -3.25
CA HIS A 380 -7.61 34.26 -4.51
C HIS A 380 -7.22 33.38 -5.70
N ILE A 381 -6.03 32.76 -5.66
CA ILE A 381 -5.57 31.83 -6.71
C ILE A 381 -6.56 30.66 -6.86
N ALA A 382 -7.03 30.09 -5.75
CA ALA A 382 -8.01 29.02 -5.75
C ALA A 382 -9.34 29.46 -6.39
N SER A 383 -9.86 30.62 -6.02
CA SER A 383 -11.13 31.19 -6.51
C SER A 383 -11.10 31.40 -8.02
N GLU A 384 -9.98 31.89 -8.58
CA GLU A 384 -9.84 32.11 -10.02
C GLU A 384 -9.88 30.81 -10.83
N ASN A 385 -9.57 29.68 -10.18
CA ASN A 385 -9.46 28.37 -10.81
C ASN A 385 -10.61 27.43 -10.44
N PHE A 386 -11.42 27.78 -9.45
CA PHE A 386 -12.61 27.04 -9.06
C PHE A 386 -13.65 27.08 -10.18
N GLY A 387 -14.10 25.90 -10.62
CA GLY A 387 -15.05 25.76 -11.73
C GLY A 387 -14.43 25.68 -13.13
N ARG A 388 -13.10 25.80 -13.27
CA ARG A 388 -12.43 25.55 -14.56
C ARG A 388 -12.18 24.04 -14.76
N PRO A 389 -12.43 23.47 -15.96
CA PRO A 389 -12.15 22.05 -16.21
C PRO A 389 -10.64 21.76 -16.12
N MET A 390 -10.27 20.53 -15.75
CA MET A 390 -8.89 20.08 -15.92
C MET A 390 -8.62 19.87 -17.41
N ASN A 391 -7.58 20.52 -17.93
CA ASN A 391 -7.03 20.14 -19.22
C ASN A 391 -6.47 18.72 -19.08
N THR A 392 -7.13 17.75 -19.69
CA THR A 392 -6.61 16.39 -19.86
C THR A 392 -5.49 16.47 -20.89
N ALA A 393 -4.26 16.60 -20.40
CA ALA A 393 -3.04 16.45 -21.20
C ALA A 393 -2.45 15.06 -20.96
#